data_AF-A0A1C5X3G8-F1
#
_entry.id   AF-A0A1C5X3G8-F1
#
_cell.length_a   1.000
_cell.length_b   1.000
_cell.length_c   1.000
_cell.angle_alpha   90.00
_cell.angle_beta   90.00
_cell.angle_gamma   90.00
#
_symmetry.space_group_name_H-M   'P 1'
#
loop_
_entity.id
_entity.type
_entity.pdbx_description
1 polymer ?
#
loop_
_entity_poly.entity_id
_entity_poly.type
_entity_poly.pdbx_seq_one_letter_code
_entity_poly.pdbx_strand_id
1 'polypeptide(L)' 'MKRGKVESILLIAVLALSMQVESYSVAISDRELDQYYAKNIQQKSTDVIVWKYRVWNGKKQKRRWNKTKNRWEDPAWKDV' A
#
# COMPACT_ATOMS: atom_id res chain seq x y z
N MET A 1 26.90 -49.94 -10.28
CA MET A 1 27.14 -49.11 -9.07
C MET A 1 26.86 -49.95 -7.83
N LYS A 2 27.68 -49.88 -6.78
CA LYS A 2 27.46 -50.65 -5.53
C LYS A 2 26.26 -50.07 -4.76
N ARG A 3 25.35 -50.91 -4.27
CA ARG A 3 24.08 -50.54 -3.60
C ARG A 3 24.23 -49.45 -2.51
N GLY A 4 25.30 -49.49 -1.71
CA GLY A 4 25.56 -48.46 -0.70
C GLY A 4 25.88 -47.06 -1.26
N LYS A 5 26.36 -46.95 -2.51
CA LYS A 5 26.59 -45.64 -3.15
C LYS A 5 25.28 -44.97 -3.55
N VAL A 6 24.26 -45.72 -3.96
CA VAL A 6 22.95 -45.12 -4.34
C VAL A 6 22.15 -44.68 -3.13
N GLU A 7 22.19 -45.45 -2.04
CA GLU A 7 21.55 -45.10 -0.76
C GLU A 7 22.16 -43.83 -0.16
N SER A 8 23.50 -43.72 -0.19
CA SER A 8 24.19 -42.52 0.30
C SER A 8 23.88 -41.28 -0.54
N ILE A 9 23.72 -41.42 -1.86
CA ILE A 9 23.32 -40.31 -2.74
C ILE A 9 21.87 -39.90 -2.46
N LEU A 10 20.97 -40.87 -2.25
CA LEU A 10 19.57 -40.61 -1.89
C LEU A 10 19.45 -39.85 -0.56
N LEU A 11 20.24 -40.23 0.46
CA LEU A 11 20.23 -39.54 1.76
C LEU A 11 20.71 -38.09 1.66
N ILE A 12 21.76 -37.82 0.87
CA ILE A 12 22.28 -36.46 0.66
C ILE A 12 21.25 -35.59 -0.08
N ALA A 13 20.54 -36.15 -1.07
CA ALA A 13 19.49 -35.43 -1.79
C ALA A 13 18.31 -35.04 -0.88
N VAL A 14 17.88 -35.94 0.01
CA VAL A 14 16.79 -35.68 0.97
C VAL A 14 17.17 -34.59 1.97
N LEU A 15 18.41 -34.61 2.48
CA LEU A 15 18.91 -33.57 3.39
C LEU A 15 18.96 -32.19 2.71
N ALA A 16 19.45 -32.11 1.46
CA ALA A 16 19.52 -30.85 0.72
C ALA A 16 18.14 -30.24 0.40
N LEU A 17 17.11 -31.09 0.20
CA LEU A 17 15.72 -30.64 0.01
C LEU A 17 15.10 -30.11 1.30
N SER A 18 15.42 -30.71 2.45
CA SER A 18 14.88 -30.27 3.75
C SER A 18 15.37 -28.88 4.17
N MET A 19 16.59 -28.49 3.78
CA MET A 19 17.15 -27.16 4.10
C MET A 19 16.52 -25.99 3.33
N GLN A 20 15.75 -26.27 2.27
CA GLN A 20 15.14 -25.22 1.45
C GLN A 20 13.79 -24.75 2.02
N VAL A 21 13.12 -25.56 2.84
CA VAL A 21 11.74 -25.29 3.29
C VAL A 21 11.65 -24.09 4.25
N GLU A 22 12.70 -23.87 5.05
CA GLU A 22 12.74 -22.79 6.03
C GLU A 22 12.86 -21.40 5.38
N SER A 23 13.66 -21.27 4.32
CA SER A 23 13.87 -19.99 3.61
C SER A 23 12.65 -19.54 2.82
N TYR A 24 11.88 -20.48 2.25
CA TYR A 24 10.61 -20.16 1.59
C TYR A 24 9.54 -19.65 2.55
N SER A 25 9.50 -20.19 3.77
CA SER A 25 8.49 -19.80 4.77
C SER A 25 8.66 -18.35 5.24
N VAL A 26 9.90 -17.91 5.46
CA VAL A 26 10.23 -16.53 5.83
C VAL A 26 9.90 -15.55 4.70
N ALA A 27 10.30 -15.87 3.47
CA ALA A 27 10.04 -15.02 2.31
C ALA A 27 8.55 -14.82 1.99
N ILE A 28 7.71 -15.82 2.27
CA ILE A 28 6.24 -15.70 2.12
C ILE A 28 5.67 -14.72 3.14
N SER A 29 6.08 -14.83 4.41
CA SER A 29 5.63 -13.94 5.50
C SER A 29 5.99 -12.48 5.23
N ASP A 30 7.22 -12.19 4.81
CA ASP A 30 7.65 -10.82 4.51
C ASP A 30 6.85 -10.22 3.35
N ARG A 31 6.56 -11.02 2.32
CA ARG A 31 5.77 -10.58 1.17
C ARG A 31 4.31 -10.28 1.54
N GLU A 32 3.71 -11.09 2.42
CA GLU A 32 2.36 -10.84 2.93
C GLU A 32 2.29 -9.57 3.78
N LEU A 33 3.32 -9.34 4.59
CA LEU A 33 3.46 -8.12 5.40
C LEU A 33 3.62 -6.88 4.52
N ASP A 34 4.48 -6.94 3.50
CA ASP A 34 4.66 -5.86 2.53
C ASP A 34 3.38 -5.56 1.74
N GLN A 35 2.62 -6.60 1.34
CA GLN A 35 1.33 -6.43 0.69
C GLN A 35 0.29 -5.79 1.64
N TYR A 36 0.30 -6.17 2.92
CA TYR A 36 -0.56 -5.56 3.93
C TYR A 36 -0.22 -4.08 4.13
N TYR A 37 1.06 -3.73 4.30
CA TYR A 37 1.47 -2.33 4.46
C TYR A 37 1.25 -1.52 3.18
N ALA A 38 1.56 -2.03 1.99
CA ALA A 38 1.30 -1.35 0.73
C ALA A 38 -0.18 -1.03 0.53
N LYS A 39 -1.07 -2.01 0.80
CA LYS A 39 -2.52 -1.85 0.70
C LYS A 39 -3.06 -0.81 1.70
N ASN A 40 -2.55 -0.79 2.92
CA ASN A 40 -3.04 0.11 3.97
C ASN A 40 -2.43 1.51 3.89
N ILE A 41 -1.21 1.67 3.35
CA ILE A 41 -0.54 2.98 3.20
C ILE A 41 -1.05 3.72 1.96
N GLN A 42 -1.44 3.02 0.88
CA GLN A 42 -2.00 3.67 -0.31
C GLN A 42 -3.33 4.41 -0.07
N GLN A 43 -3.99 4.21 1.06
CA GLN A 43 -5.34 4.72 1.32
C GLN A 43 -5.39 5.89 2.33
N LYS A 44 -4.35 6.71 2.38
CA LYS A 44 -4.43 8.07 2.97
C LYS A 44 -4.09 9.12 1.91
N SER A 45 -4.91 9.21 0.85
CA SER A 45 -4.90 10.41 0.03
C SER A 45 -5.42 11.56 0.89
N THR A 46 -4.55 12.48 1.29
CA THR A 46 -4.98 13.69 1.99
C THR A 46 -5.88 14.50 1.06
N ASP A 47 -6.98 15.02 1.60
CA ASP A 47 -7.89 15.86 0.82
C ASP A 47 -7.18 17.17 0.45
N VAL A 48 -7.17 17.52 -0.84
CA VAL A 48 -6.62 18.77 -1.33
C VAL A 48 -7.72 19.82 -1.28
N ILE A 49 -7.68 20.69 -0.27
CA ILE A 49 -8.63 21.79 -0.09
C ILE A 49 -8.01 23.08 -0.65
N VAL A 50 -8.71 23.73 -1.57
CA VAL A 50 -8.31 25.02 -2.18
C VAL A 50 -9.34 26.11 -1.91
N TRP A 51 -8.89 27.36 -1.83
CA TRP A 51 -9.78 28.51 -1.77
C TRP A 51 -10.21 28.90 -3.19
N LYS A 52 -11.53 29.02 -3.39
CA LYS A 52 -12.12 29.67 -4.56
C LYS A 52 -12.62 31.04 -4.16
N TYR A 53 -12.51 32.00 -5.08
CA TYR A 53 -12.92 33.38 -4.88
C TYR A 53 -13.98 33.76 -5.91
N ARG A 54 -14.87 34.69 -5.54
CA ARG A 54 -15.80 35.34 -6.44
C ARG A 54 -16.07 36.77 -5.99
N VAL A 55 -16.68 37.57 -6.87
CA VAL A 55 -17.30 38.84 -6.49
C VAL A 55 -18.81 38.69 -6.66
N TRP A 56 -19.57 38.97 -5.61
CA TRP A 56 -21.04 38.91 -5.61
C TRP A 56 -21.59 40.15 -4.90
N ASN A 57 -22.52 40.89 -5.54
CA ASN A 57 -22.98 42.19 -5.06
C ASN A 57 -21.84 43.16 -4.68
N GLY A 58 -20.79 43.21 -5.50
CA GLY A 58 -19.63 44.08 -5.26
C GLY A 58 -18.72 43.63 -4.10
N LYS A 59 -19.07 42.57 -3.38
CA LYS A 59 -18.27 42.03 -2.27
C LYS A 59 -17.44 40.85 -2.73
N LYS A 60 -16.16 40.85 -2.35
CA LYS A 60 -15.26 39.70 -2.56
C LYS A 60 -15.61 38.62 -1.55
N GLN A 61 -15.80 37.39 -2.04
CA GLN A 61 -16.14 36.23 -1.22
C GLN A 61 -15.19 35.08 -1.49
N LYS A 62 -14.98 34.21 -0.49
CA LYS A 62 -14.19 32.98 -0.57
C LYS A 62 -14.98 31.77 -0.07
N ARG A 63 -14.68 30.59 -0.63
CA ARG A 63 -15.26 29.30 -0.20
C ARG A 63 -14.26 28.17 -0.43
N ARG A 64 -14.23 27.19 0.47
CA ARG A 64 -13.33 26.02 0.39
C ARG A 64 -13.87 24.95 -0.56
N TRP A 65 -13.07 24.60 -1.56
CA TRP A 65 -13.33 23.53 -2.53
C TRP A 65 -12.40 22.35 -2.26
N ASN A 66 -12.98 21.16 -2.08
CA ASN A 66 -12.21 19.92 -2.01
C ASN A 66 -12.01 19.38 -3.43
N LYS A 67 -10.76 19.47 -3.91
CA LYS A 67 -10.37 18.98 -5.24
C LYS A 67 -10.37 17.46 -5.30
N THR A 68 -10.04 16.78 -4.20
CA THR A 68 -10.02 15.31 -4.11
C THR A 68 -11.42 14.73 -4.20
N LYS A 69 -12.40 15.35 -3.52
CA LYS A 69 -13.81 14.89 -3.48
C LYS A 69 -14.74 15.60 -4.48
N ASN A 70 -14.20 16.53 -5.27
CA ASN A 70 -14.94 17.34 -6.24
C ASN A 70 -16.21 18.01 -5.67
N ARG A 71 -16.10 18.61 -4.48
CA ARG A 71 -17.25 19.22 -3.76
C ARG A 71 -16.85 20.43 -2.92
N TRP A 72 -17.84 21.25 -2.55
CA TRP A 72 -17.67 22.32 -1.56
C TRP A 72 -17.64 21.75 -0.13
N GLU A 73 -16.67 22.18 0.68
CA GLU A 73 -16.59 21.78 2.10
C GLU A 73 -17.42 22.69 3.00
N ASP A 74 -17.49 23.99 2.68
CA ASP A 74 -18.33 24.94 3.40
C ASP A 74 -19.72 25.02 2.75
N PRO A 75 -20.81 25.19 3.53
CA PRO A 75 -22.16 25.27 2.99
C PRO A 75 -22.43 26.56 2.19
N ALA A 76 -21.75 27.66 2.53
CA ALA A 76 -21.95 28.96 1.91
C ALA A 76 -20.63 29.70 1.68
N TRP A 77 -20.70 30.72 0.81
CA TRP A 77 -19.60 31.67 0.59
C TRP A 77 -19.46 32.60 1.79
N LYS A 78 -18.22 32.98 2.10
CA LYS A 78 -17.88 33.91 3.19
C LYS A 78 -17.27 35.16 2.60
N ASP A 79 -17.69 36.33 3.07
CA ASP A 79 -17.02 37.59 2.73
C ASP A 79 -15.54 37.50 3.15
N VAL A 80 -14.65 38.06 2.33
CA VAL A 80 -13.18 37.95 2.52
C VAL A 80 -12.69 38.77 3.69
#